data_AF-A0A3E4UKZ3-F1
#
_entry.id   AF-A0A3E4UKZ3-F1
#
_cell.length_a   1.000
_cell.length_b   1.000
_cell.length_c   1.000
_cell.angle_alpha   90.00
_cell.angle_beta   90.00
_cell.angle_gamma   90.00
#
_symmetry.space_group_name_H-M   'P 1'
#
loop_
_entity.id
_entity.type
_entity.pdbx_description
1 polymer ?
#
loop_
_entity_poly.entity_id
_entity_poly.type
_entity_poly.pdbx_seq_one_letter_code
_entity_poly.pdbx_strand_id
1 'polypeptide(L)'
;MNTQKAIQSIDAVTMAIVNGIINTAFMDKVLYGKLDNELYKHVLNKWESKKGDVFDFYLNSNDDIKRWLIEALEVEVEPDKYPDYDSQITAQICEGKNRSEIYPFETEIVHSFFLFGYNHSLDELKKVSPSAWQTVIINNIDRYGNYKNWSLFWGKASREDKIALLEYMDK
;
A
#
# COMPACT_ATOMS: atom_id res chain seq x y z
N MET A 1 9.36 -6.73 12.80
CA MET A 1 8.97 -5.62 11.88
C MET A 1 9.45 -4.28 12.43
N ASN A 2 9.95 -3.36 11.59
CA ASN A 2 10.25 -1.98 12.01
C ASN A 2 8.95 -1.15 12.03
N THR A 3 8.26 -1.14 13.17
CA THR A 3 6.89 -0.60 13.28
C THR A 3 6.82 0.90 13.05
N GLN A 4 7.85 1.67 13.43
CA GLN A 4 7.88 3.11 13.15
C GLN A 4 7.92 3.37 11.64
N LYS A 5 8.80 2.66 10.93
CA LYS A 5 8.97 2.79 9.49
C LYS A 5 7.74 2.29 8.72
N ALA A 6 7.11 1.23 9.21
CA ALA A 6 5.84 0.72 8.70
C ALA A 6 4.76 1.79 8.77
N ILE A 7 4.59 2.41 9.95
CA ILE A 7 3.59 3.45 10.17
C ILE A 7 3.85 4.64 9.26
N GLN A 8 5.09 5.11 9.16
CA GLN A 8 5.45 6.25 8.30
C GLN A 8 5.14 5.98 6.83
N SER A 9 5.45 4.79 6.33
CA SER A 9 5.18 4.40 4.94
C SER A 9 3.68 4.37 4.64
N ILE A 10 2.89 3.74 5.52
CA ILE A 10 1.43 3.65 5.35
C ILE A 10 0.76 5.01 5.57
N ASP A 11 1.24 5.83 6.51
CA ASP A 11 0.76 7.19 6.75
C ASP A 11 0.86 8.03 5.47
N ALA A 12 2.03 8.04 4.81
CA ALA A 12 2.24 8.81 3.59
C ALA A 12 1.22 8.45 2.50
N VAL A 13 1.04 7.15 2.23
CA VAL A 13 0.15 6.69 1.16
C VAL A 13 -1.33 6.90 1.52
N THR A 14 -1.74 6.58 2.75
CA THR A 14 -3.15 6.75 3.18
C THR A 14 -3.55 8.23 3.27
N MET A 15 -2.65 9.11 3.71
CA MET A 15 -2.89 10.56 3.65
C MET A 15 -3.05 11.04 2.20
N ALA A 16 -2.22 10.55 1.27
CA ALA A 16 -2.33 10.90 -0.14
C ALA A 16 -3.65 10.42 -0.76
N ILE A 17 -4.15 9.24 -0.35
CA ILE A 17 -5.47 8.73 -0.74
C ILE A 17 -6.59 9.63 -0.19
N VAL A 18 -6.57 9.91 1.11
CA VAL A 18 -7.62 10.72 1.77
C VAL A 18 -7.69 12.13 1.19
N ASN A 19 -6.55 12.72 0.85
CA ASN A 19 -6.45 14.06 0.29
C ASN A 19 -6.65 14.10 -1.24
N GLY A 20 -6.88 12.97 -1.91
CA GLY A 20 -7.06 12.90 -3.37
C GLY A 20 -5.82 13.29 -4.17
N ILE A 21 -4.63 13.16 -3.56
CA ILE A 21 -3.34 13.47 -4.19
C ILE A 21 -3.04 12.47 -5.30
N ILE A 22 -3.31 11.18 -5.07
CA ILE A 22 -3.11 10.11 -6.05
C ILE A 22 -4.23 10.15 -7.09
N ASN A 23 -4.09 11.05 -8.05
CA ASN A 23 -4.97 11.24 -9.20
C ASN A 23 -4.19 11.03 -10.51
N THR A 24 -4.86 11.16 -11.67
CA THR A 24 -4.21 10.94 -12.97
C THR A 24 -3.01 11.84 -13.22
N ALA A 25 -3.04 13.11 -12.76
CA ALA A 25 -1.90 14.01 -12.92
C ALA A 25 -0.72 13.63 -12.03
N PHE A 26 -0.99 13.07 -10.84
CA PHE A 26 0.05 12.48 -10.01
C PHE A 26 0.65 11.23 -10.67
N MET A 27 -0.19 10.32 -11.17
CA MET A 27 0.27 9.11 -11.85
C MET A 27 1.08 9.41 -13.12
N ASP A 28 0.69 10.43 -13.88
CA ASP A 28 1.47 10.90 -15.02
C ASP A 28 2.91 11.28 -14.61
N LYS A 29 3.05 12.06 -13.54
CA LYS A 29 4.37 12.44 -12.99
C LYS A 29 5.17 11.26 -12.49
N VAL A 30 4.53 10.27 -11.85
CA VAL A 30 5.19 9.05 -11.36
C VAL A 30 5.82 8.27 -12.51
N LEU A 31 5.15 8.21 -13.65
CA LEU A 31 5.51 7.36 -14.80
C LEU A 31 6.38 8.09 -15.84
N TYR A 32 6.35 9.42 -15.85
CA TYR A 32 7.01 10.23 -16.87
C TYR A 32 8.51 9.93 -16.99
N GLY A 33 8.95 9.57 -18.19
CA GLY A 33 10.35 9.27 -18.50
C GLY A 33 10.87 7.93 -17.94
N LYS A 34 10.03 7.13 -17.26
CA LYS A 34 10.42 5.83 -16.70
C LYS A 34 10.03 4.62 -17.56
N LEU A 35 9.11 4.82 -18.49
CA LEU A 35 8.54 3.78 -19.35
C LEU A 35 8.62 4.20 -20.82
N ASP A 36 8.69 3.22 -21.72
CA ASP A 36 8.42 3.49 -23.13
C ASP A 36 6.96 3.90 -23.36
N ASN A 37 6.67 4.44 -24.55
CA ASN A 37 5.37 4.99 -24.88
C ASN A 37 4.22 3.97 -24.83
N GLU A 38 4.48 2.70 -25.11
CA GLU A 38 3.45 1.66 -25.12
C GLU A 38 3.11 1.26 -23.69
N LEU A 39 4.14 0.96 -22.88
CA LEU A 39 3.98 0.62 -21.46
C LEU A 39 3.39 1.78 -20.67
N TYR A 40 3.83 3.02 -20.91
CA TYR A 40 3.27 4.21 -20.29
C TYR A 40 1.75 4.31 -20.51
N LYS A 41 1.31 4.19 -21.78
CA LYS A 41 -0.13 4.21 -22.11
C LYS A 41 -0.88 3.05 -21.47
N HIS A 42 -0.29 1.86 -21.46
CA HIS A 42 -0.90 0.69 -20.84
C HIS A 42 -1.14 0.91 -19.34
N VAL A 43 -0.13 1.40 -18.61
CA VAL A 43 -0.23 1.66 -17.16
C VAL A 43 -1.23 2.77 -16.86
N LEU A 44 -1.26 3.85 -17.64
CA LEU A 44 -2.25 4.91 -17.47
C LEU A 44 -3.68 4.42 -17.74
N ASN A 45 -3.90 3.68 -18.83
CA ASN A 45 -5.21 3.09 -19.11
C ASN A 45 -5.67 2.16 -17.98
N LYS A 46 -4.72 1.40 -17.41
CA LYS A 46 -4.98 0.56 -16.24
C LYS A 46 -5.39 1.40 -15.03
N TRP A 47 -4.67 2.48 -14.73
CA TRP A 47 -5.03 3.42 -13.65
C TRP A 47 -6.45 3.98 -13.85
N GLU A 48 -6.76 4.48 -15.05
CA GLU A 48 -8.08 5.02 -15.37
C GLU A 48 -9.19 3.98 -15.19
N SER A 49 -8.94 2.73 -15.59
CA SER A 49 -9.90 1.63 -15.42
C SER A 49 -10.26 1.35 -13.95
N LYS A 50 -9.36 1.67 -13.00
CA LYS A 50 -9.58 1.51 -11.56
C LYS A 50 -10.42 2.63 -10.95
N LYS A 51 -10.73 3.69 -11.70
CA LYS A 51 -11.55 4.82 -11.24
C LYS A 51 -11.09 5.42 -9.91
N GLY A 52 -9.76 5.45 -9.70
CA GLY A 52 -9.14 5.98 -8.50
C GLY A 52 -9.05 5.00 -7.32
N ASP A 53 -9.36 3.72 -7.50
CA ASP A 53 -9.05 2.68 -6.49
C ASP A 53 -7.54 2.41 -6.45
N VAL A 54 -6.89 3.06 -5.49
CA VAL A 54 -5.43 2.98 -5.32
C VAL A 54 -5.00 1.60 -4.84
N PHE A 55 -5.80 0.91 -4.02
CA PHE A 55 -5.43 -0.42 -3.53
C PHE A 55 -5.43 -1.40 -4.70
N ASP A 56 -6.52 -1.43 -5.48
CA ASP A 56 -6.63 -2.32 -6.65
C ASP A 56 -5.53 -2.02 -7.68
N PHE A 57 -5.27 -0.75 -7.98
CA PHE A 57 -4.19 -0.37 -8.89
C PHE A 57 -2.82 -0.85 -8.38
N TYR A 58 -2.48 -0.55 -7.13
CA TYR A 58 -1.17 -0.88 -6.56
C TYR A 58 -0.94 -2.38 -6.47
N LEU A 59 -1.93 -3.15 -5.98
CA LEU A 59 -1.83 -4.61 -5.85
C LEU A 59 -1.65 -5.30 -7.19
N ASN A 60 -2.20 -4.74 -8.26
CA ASN A 60 -2.07 -5.28 -9.61
C ASN A 60 -0.91 -4.69 -10.41
N SER A 61 -0.11 -3.76 -9.88
CA SER A 61 1.00 -3.13 -10.59
C SER A 61 2.29 -3.94 -10.46
N ASN A 62 3.25 -3.70 -11.37
CA ASN A 62 4.62 -4.19 -11.20
C ASN A 62 5.27 -3.52 -9.97
N ASP A 63 6.19 -4.21 -9.29
CA ASP A 63 6.90 -3.74 -8.12
C ASP A 63 7.71 -2.45 -8.38
N ASP A 64 8.20 -2.22 -9.61
CA ASP A 64 8.80 -0.93 -9.99
C ASP A 64 7.80 0.24 -9.87
N ILE A 65 6.57 0.05 -10.37
CA ILE A 65 5.51 1.07 -10.30
C ILE A 65 5.10 1.31 -8.84
N LYS A 66 5.03 0.23 -8.05
CA LYS A 66 4.77 0.32 -6.60
C LYS A 66 5.83 1.16 -5.90
N ARG A 67 7.11 0.90 -6.18
CA ARG A 67 8.24 1.67 -5.66
C ARG A 67 8.14 3.14 -6.06
N TRP A 68 7.97 3.43 -7.35
CA TRP A 68 7.93 4.81 -7.85
C TRP A 68 6.77 5.61 -7.26
N LEU A 69 5.62 4.99 -7.03
CA LEU A 69 4.48 5.63 -6.38
C LEU A 69 4.83 6.05 -4.95
N ILE A 70 5.49 5.16 -4.18
CA ILE A 70 5.88 5.43 -2.80
C ILE A 70 6.97 6.50 -2.73
N GLU A 71 7.99 6.43 -3.60
CA GLU A 71 9.05 7.43 -3.68
C GLU A 71 8.51 8.82 -4.07
N ALA A 72 7.51 8.89 -4.95
CA ALA A 72 6.87 10.15 -5.33
C ALA A 72 6.04 10.79 -4.20
N LEU A 73 5.79 10.05 -3.11
CA LEU A 73 5.20 10.54 -1.87
C LEU A 73 6.26 10.89 -0.81
N GLU A 74 7.52 11.05 -1.23
CA GLU A 74 8.66 11.43 -0.38
C GLU A 74 8.99 10.40 0.71
N VAL A 75 8.57 9.16 0.52
CA VAL A 75 9.00 8.03 1.37
C VAL A 75 10.33 7.51 0.85
N GLU A 76 11.35 7.51 1.71
CA GLU A 76 12.62 6.86 1.43
C GLU A 76 12.41 5.35 1.38
N VAL A 77 12.69 4.74 0.22
CA VAL A 77 12.56 3.30 0.00
C VAL A 77 13.92 2.64 0.03
N GLU A 78 14.05 1.55 0.78
CA GLU A 78 15.27 0.74 0.84
C GLU A 78 15.76 0.37 -0.57
N PRO A 79 17.08 0.20 -0.76
CA PRO A 79 17.60 -0.37 -2.00
C PRO A 79 16.99 -1.74 -2.28
N ASP A 80 16.91 -2.08 -3.56
CA ASP A 80 16.44 -3.41 -3.95
C ASP A 80 17.36 -4.48 -3.38
N LYS A 81 16.77 -5.52 -2.79
CA LYS A 81 17.53 -6.64 -2.20
C LYS A 81 18.10 -7.58 -3.26
N TYR A 82 17.57 -7.49 -4.48
CA TYR A 82 17.95 -8.25 -5.65
C TYR A 82 18.16 -7.30 -6.83
N PRO A 83 19.14 -7.58 -7.71
CA PRO A 83 19.58 -6.64 -8.74
C PRO A 83 18.60 -6.48 -9.91
N ASP A 84 17.76 -7.49 -10.16
CA ASP A 84 16.86 -7.54 -11.30
C ASP A 84 15.66 -8.47 -11.04
N TYR A 85 14.67 -8.38 -11.94
CA TYR A 85 13.44 -9.17 -11.91
C TYR A 85 13.70 -10.68 -11.94
N ASP A 86 14.63 -11.16 -12.79
CA ASP A 86 14.92 -12.59 -12.92
C ASP A 86 15.47 -13.17 -11.61
N SER A 87 16.29 -12.39 -10.91
CA SER A 87 16.83 -12.72 -9.60
C SER A 87 15.74 -12.73 -8.52
N GLN A 88 14.79 -11.78 -8.56
CA GLN A 88 13.63 -11.75 -7.67
C GLN A 88 12.72 -12.98 -7.88
N ILE A 89 12.44 -13.34 -9.13
CA ILE A 89 11.64 -14.53 -9.49
C ILE A 89 12.36 -15.82 -9.06
N THR A 90 13.67 -15.89 -9.26
CA THR A 90 14.48 -17.04 -8.82
C THR A 90 14.41 -17.19 -7.29
N ALA A 91 14.57 -16.10 -6.55
CA ALA A 91 14.43 -16.11 -5.10
C ALA A 91 13.04 -16.58 -4.64
N GLN A 92 11.98 -16.13 -5.30
CA GLN A 92 10.62 -16.52 -4.94
C GLN A 92 10.31 -17.98 -5.27
N ILE A 93 10.59 -18.42 -6.49
CA ILE A 93 10.14 -19.72 -7.00
C ILE A 93 11.12 -20.83 -6.63
N CYS A 94 12.43 -20.58 -6.77
CA CYS A 94 13.45 -21.60 -6.60
C CYS A 94 13.96 -21.67 -5.16
N GLU A 95 14.05 -20.53 -4.46
CA GLU A 95 14.54 -20.48 -3.07
C GLU A 95 13.41 -20.45 -2.04
N GLY A 96 12.15 -20.28 -2.47
CA GLY A 96 10.99 -20.26 -1.59
C GLY A 96 10.93 -19.03 -0.67
N LYS A 97 11.62 -17.94 -1.03
CA LYS A 97 11.65 -16.71 -0.22
C LYS A 97 10.33 -15.97 -0.27
N ASN A 98 9.96 -15.40 0.87
CA ASN A 98 8.78 -14.56 0.96
C ASN A 98 9.04 -13.18 0.35
N ARG A 99 7.97 -12.46 0.02
CA ARG A 99 8.08 -11.11 -0.56
C ARG A 99 8.87 -10.14 0.32
N SER A 100 8.75 -10.25 1.65
CA SER A 100 9.50 -9.43 2.61
C SER A 100 11.01 -9.66 2.59
N GLU A 101 11.48 -10.77 2.02
CA GLU A 101 12.90 -11.08 1.83
C GLU A 101 13.40 -10.61 0.45
N ILE A 102 12.49 -10.31 -0.48
CA ILE A 102 12.79 -9.99 -1.88
C ILE A 102 12.67 -8.49 -2.16
N TYR A 103 11.64 -7.84 -1.62
CA TYR A 103 11.33 -6.45 -1.91
C TYR A 103 11.74 -5.50 -0.77
N PRO A 104 12.02 -4.22 -1.06
CA PRO A 104 12.23 -3.18 -0.05
C PRO A 104 11.12 -3.15 1.01
N PHE A 105 11.49 -2.90 2.27
CA PHE A 105 10.57 -2.96 3.39
C PHE A 105 9.29 -2.11 3.20
N GLU A 106 9.42 -0.89 2.70
CA GLU A 106 8.34 0.09 2.53
C GLU A 106 7.34 -0.37 1.45
N THR A 107 7.85 -0.92 0.36
CA THR A 107 7.00 -1.45 -0.71
C THR A 107 6.20 -2.64 -0.25
N GLU A 108 6.81 -3.53 0.55
CA GLU A 108 6.14 -4.72 1.05
C GLU A 108 5.15 -4.39 2.16
N ILE A 109 5.49 -3.52 3.11
CA ILE A 109 4.56 -3.20 4.20
C ILE A 109 3.31 -2.46 3.70
N VAL A 110 3.44 -1.59 2.70
CA VAL A 110 2.30 -0.98 2.00
C VAL A 110 1.51 -2.04 1.23
N HIS A 111 2.19 -2.98 0.55
CA HIS A 111 1.55 -4.10 -0.14
C HIS A 111 0.71 -4.95 0.82
N SER A 112 1.27 -5.36 1.96
CA SER A 112 0.57 -6.16 2.96
C SER A 112 -0.64 -5.42 3.52
N PHE A 113 -0.52 -4.12 3.83
CA PHE A 113 -1.64 -3.30 4.30
C PHE A 113 -2.76 -3.18 3.27
N PHE A 114 -2.40 -2.92 2.01
CA PHE A 114 -3.39 -2.83 0.93
C PHE A 114 -4.07 -4.17 0.68
N LEU A 115 -3.31 -5.27 0.66
CA LEU A 115 -3.86 -6.60 0.48
C LEU A 115 -4.82 -6.97 1.62
N PHE A 116 -4.44 -6.65 2.86
CA PHE A 116 -5.29 -6.86 4.02
C PHE A 116 -6.59 -6.05 3.89
N GLY A 117 -6.50 -4.75 3.63
CA GLY A 117 -7.68 -3.90 3.51
C GLY A 117 -8.54 -4.18 2.28
N TYR A 118 -7.96 -4.72 1.20
CA TYR A 118 -8.69 -5.16 0.02
C TYR A 118 -9.52 -6.42 0.30
N ASN A 119 -9.01 -7.33 1.15
CA ASN A 119 -9.66 -8.60 1.46
C ASN A 119 -10.59 -8.56 2.68
N HIS A 120 -10.52 -7.51 3.49
CA HIS A 120 -11.27 -7.43 4.75
C HIS A 120 -12.10 -6.15 4.87
N SER A 121 -13.27 -6.29 5.46
CA SER A 121 -14.05 -5.15 5.94
C SER A 121 -13.44 -4.57 7.22
N LEU A 122 -13.80 -3.33 7.58
CA LEU A 122 -13.35 -2.73 8.84
C LEU A 122 -13.92 -3.43 10.10
N ASP A 123 -14.88 -4.35 9.96
CA ASP A 123 -15.33 -5.20 11.07
C ASP A 123 -14.19 -6.04 11.66
N GLU A 124 -13.15 -6.32 10.87
CA GLU A 124 -11.97 -7.06 11.32
C GLU A 124 -11.27 -6.36 12.49
N LEU A 125 -11.39 -5.03 12.60
CA LEU A 125 -10.83 -4.24 13.70
C LEU A 125 -11.40 -4.62 15.08
N LYS A 126 -12.59 -5.26 15.14
CA LYS A 126 -13.14 -5.80 16.40
C LYS A 126 -12.24 -6.88 17.01
N LYS A 127 -11.49 -7.60 16.18
CA LYS A 127 -10.53 -8.63 16.60
C LYS A 127 -9.15 -8.03 16.91
N VAL A 128 -8.84 -6.87 16.32
CA VAL A 128 -7.59 -6.14 16.53
C VAL A 128 -7.59 -5.47 17.89
N SER A 129 -8.52 -4.54 18.13
CA SER A 129 -8.69 -3.89 19.44
C SER A 129 -10.07 -3.21 19.55
N PRO A 130 -10.66 -3.13 20.75
CA PRO A 130 -11.89 -2.36 20.97
C PRO A 130 -11.75 -0.88 20.58
N SER A 131 -10.58 -0.26 20.81
CA SER A 131 -10.29 1.14 20.46
C SER A 131 -10.22 1.36 18.94
N ALA A 132 -9.64 0.44 18.18
CA ALA A 132 -9.61 0.52 16.72
C ALA A 132 -11.02 0.47 16.14
N TRP A 133 -11.87 -0.45 16.63
CA TRP A 133 -13.27 -0.49 16.21
C TRP A 133 -14.03 0.78 16.62
N GLN A 134 -13.75 1.31 17.81
CA GLN A 134 -14.39 2.54 18.27
C GLN A 134 -14.03 3.75 17.38
N THR A 135 -12.83 3.77 16.80
CA THR A 135 -12.42 4.80 15.82
C THR A 135 -13.34 4.79 14.60
N VAL A 136 -13.74 3.62 14.10
CA VAL A 136 -14.68 3.48 12.97
C VAL A 136 -16.05 4.07 13.33
N ILE A 137 -16.57 3.72 14.51
CA ILE A 137 -17.89 4.19 14.98
C ILE A 137 -17.90 5.71 15.16
N ILE A 138 -16.94 6.26 15.92
CA ILE A 138 -16.93 7.69 16.28
C ILE A 138 -16.75 8.58 15.04
N ASN A 139 -15.98 8.11 14.05
CA ASN A 139 -15.75 8.87 12.81
C ASN A 139 -16.78 8.56 11.72
N ASN A 140 -17.80 7.74 12.00
CA ASN A 140 -18.82 7.33 11.04
C ASN A 140 -18.22 6.80 9.71
N ILE A 141 -17.16 6.00 9.81
CA ILE A 141 -16.51 5.39 8.66
C ILE A 141 -17.35 4.19 8.21
N ASP A 142 -17.64 4.10 6.92
CA ASP A 142 -18.38 2.97 6.37
C ASP A 142 -17.58 1.66 6.60
N ARG A 143 -18.23 0.70 7.28
CA ARG A 143 -17.65 -0.59 7.65
C ARG A 143 -17.30 -1.47 6.46
N TYR A 144 -17.96 -1.30 5.32
CA TYR A 144 -17.70 -2.08 4.12
C TYR A 144 -16.39 -1.58 3.50
N GLY A 145 -15.32 -2.28 3.82
CA GLY A 145 -13.94 -1.89 3.54
C GLY A 145 -13.70 -1.68 2.05
N ASN A 146 -13.16 -0.51 1.72
CA ASN A 146 -12.56 -0.20 0.43
C ASN A 146 -11.29 0.62 0.72
N TYR A 147 -10.53 0.95 -0.34
CA TYR A 147 -9.29 1.71 -0.21
C TYR A 147 -9.45 3.03 0.58
N LYS A 148 -10.58 3.73 0.42
CA LYS A 148 -10.86 4.98 1.15
C LYS A 148 -11.16 4.72 2.62
N ASN A 149 -12.02 3.76 2.93
CA ASN A 149 -12.45 3.48 4.30
C ASN A 149 -11.26 3.01 5.17
N TRP A 150 -10.40 2.14 4.63
CA TRP A 150 -9.16 1.74 5.30
C TRP A 150 -8.19 2.90 5.48
N SER A 151 -8.04 3.77 4.47
CA SER A 151 -7.18 4.96 4.58
C SER A 151 -7.72 5.98 5.57
N LEU A 152 -9.04 6.18 5.63
CA LEU A 152 -9.71 7.04 6.60
C LEU A 152 -9.53 6.52 8.02
N PHE A 153 -9.74 5.22 8.23
CA PHE A 153 -9.48 4.59 9.53
C PHE A 153 -8.03 4.82 9.95
N TRP A 154 -7.08 4.49 9.06
CA TRP A 154 -5.66 4.63 9.36
C TRP A 154 -5.28 6.06 9.74
N GLY A 155 -5.78 7.06 8.99
CA GLY A 155 -5.53 8.47 9.30
C GLY A 155 -6.14 8.97 10.62
N LYS A 156 -7.12 8.26 11.18
CA LYS A 156 -7.80 8.61 12.45
C LYS A 156 -7.37 7.74 13.64
N ALA A 157 -6.76 6.59 13.37
CA ALA A 157 -6.37 5.64 14.39
C ALA A 157 -5.24 6.18 15.28
N SER A 158 -5.27 5.79 16.56
CA SER A 158 -4.17 6.04 17.49
C SER A 158 -2.91 5.30 17.04
N ARG A 159 -1.74 5.70 17.55
CA ARG A 159 -0.49 4.99 17.25
C ARG A 159 -0.57 3.55 17.75
N GLU A 160 -1.18 3.33 18.90
CA GLU A 160 -1.37 2.04 19.54
C GLU A 160 -2.25 1.12 18.68
N ASP A 161 -3.35 1.64 18.12
CA ASP A 161 -4.22 0.87 17.22
C ASP A 161 -3.54 0.52 15.90
N LYS A 162 -2.71 1.42 15.36
CA LYS A 162 -1.88 1.13 14.17
C LYS A 162 -0.90 0.00 14.45
N ILE A 163 -0.22 0.05 15.60
CA ILE A 163 0.70 -1.02 16.02
C ILE A 163 -0.07 -2.34 16.17
N ALA A 164 -1.21 -2.34 16.85
CA ALA A 164 -2.02 -3.53 17.04
C ALA A 164 -2.51 -4.14 15.71
N LEU A 165 -2.90 -3.31 14.74
CA LEU A 165 -3.27 -3.79 13.41
C LEU A 165 -2.09 -4.40 12.66
N LEU A 166 -0.92 -3.76 12.71
CA LEU A 166 0.29 -4.29 12.08
C LEU A 166 0.70 -5.64 12.69
N GLU A 167 0.64 -5.79 14.01
CA GLU A 167 0.87 -7.06 14.70
C GLU A 167 -0.20 -8.11 14.39
N TYR A 168 -1.44 -7.69 14.12
CA TYR A 168 -2.51 -8.58 13.71
C TYR A 168 -2.30 -9.14 12.31
N MET A 169 -1.78 -8.31 11.40
CA MET A 169 -1.49 -8.70 10.01
C MET A 169 -0.26 -9.61 9.88
N ASP A 170 0.67 -9.56 10.83
CA ASP A 170 1.91 -10.36 10.85
C ASP A 170 1.71 -11.77 11.45
N LYS A 171 0.49 -12.10 11.92
CA LYS A 171 0.11 -13.40 12.50
C LYS A 171 -0.50 -14.33 11.47
#